data_AF-A0A2G5UF91-F1
#
_entry.id   AF-A0A2G5UF91-F1
#
_cell.length_a   1.000
_cell.length_b   1.000
_cell.length_c   1.000
_cell.angle_alpha   90.00
_cell.angle_beta   90.00
_cell.angle_gamma   90.00
#
_symmetry.space_group_name_H-M   'P 1'
#
loop_
_entity.id
_entity.type
_entity.pdbx_description
1 polymer ?
#
loop_
_entity_poly.entity_id
_entity_poly.type
_entity_poly.pdbx_seq_one_letter_code
_entity_poly.pdbx_strand_id
1 'polypeptide(L)' 'MLQTPSSRNPNFALPMNRLAGEKVHDRKDVKKFLEPFFASKSPEFYANGIAQLSLRWQEVMNSIGKLISQ' A
#
# COMPACT_ATOMS: atom_id res chain seq x y z
N MET A 1 7.90 -4.01 27.68
CA MET A 1 7.64 -3.02 26.62
C MET A 1 8.28 -3.55 25.34
N LEU A 2 7.49 -4.15 24.45
CA LEU A 2 8.00 -4.69 23.18
C LEU A 2 7.63 -3.69 22.08
N GLN A 3 8.64 -2.96 21.61
CA GLN A 3 8.53 -2.14 20.41
C GLN A 3 8.42 -3.09 19.22
N THR A 4 7.25 -3.17 18.60
CA THR A 4 7.09 -3.80 17.29
C THR A 4 7.80 -2.94 16.26
N PRO A 5 8.72 -3.47 15.43
CA PRO A 5 9.27 -2.71 14.33
C PRO A 5 8.14 -2.47 13.33
N SER A 6 7.67 -1.23 13.30
CA SER A 6 6.63 -0.74 12.41
C SER A 6 7.14 -0.77 10.97
N SER A 7 7.00 -1.92 10.31
CA SER A 7 7.28 -2.18 8.89
C SER A 7 6.24 -1.56 7.94
N ARG A 8 5.38 -0.67 8.45
CA ARG A 8 4.33 -0.04 7.63
C ARG A 8 4.97 1.07 6.79
N ASN A 9 5.39 0.78 5.57
CA ASN A 9 5.76 1.83 4.61
C ASN A 9 4.48 2.54 4.12
N PRO A 10 4.25 3.83 4.47
CA PRO A 10 3.02 4.53 4.13
C PRO A 10 2.83 4.75 2.62
N ASN A 11 3.87 4.54 1.81
CA ASN A 11 3.86 4.78 0.37
C ASN A 11 2.92 3.84 -0.42
N PHE A 12 2.43 2.76 0.18
CA PHE A 12 1.36 1.93 -0.40
C PHE A 12 0.23 1.66 0.58
N ALA A 13 0.01 2.53 1.56
CA ALA A 13 -1.25 2.52 2.28
C ALA A 13 -2.35 2.72 1.22
N LEU A 14 -2.98 1.61 0.83
CA LEU A 14 -4.00 1.57 -0.19
C LEU A 14 -5.08 2.58 0.18
N PRO A 15 -5.82 3.11 -0.82
CA PRO A 15 -6.99 3.97 -0.56
C PRO A 15 -7.95 3.34 0.45
N MET A 16 -7.91 2.02 0.67
CA MET A 16 -8.55 1.28 1.77
C MET A 16 -8.49 1.97 3.14
N ASN A 17 -7.35 2.56 3.54
CA ASN A 17 -7.26 3.26 4.83
C ASN A 17 -8.05 4.59 4.86
N ARG A 18 -8.26 5.21 3.70
CA ARG A 18 -9.12 6.40 3.55
C ARG A 18 -10.57 6.05 3.21
N LEU A 19 -10.81 4.87 2.65
CA LEU A 19 -12.14 4.30 2.44
C LEU A 19 -12.70 3.70 3.74
N ALA A 20 -11.84 3.36 4.70
CA ALA A 20 -12.22 2.95 6.05
C ALA A 20 -12.91 4.10 6.78
N GLY A 21 -14.23 4.23 6.57
CA GLY A 21 -15.08 5.30 7.10
C GLY A 21 -15.98 5.96 6.07
N GLU A 22 -15.72 5.77 4.78
CA GLU A 22 -16.56 6.27 3.69
C GLU A 22 -17.69 5.27 3.36
N LYS A 23 -18.94 5.74 3.32
CA LYS A 23 -20.06 4.95 2.80
C LYS A 23 -20.07 5.00 1.28
N VAL A 24 -19.52 3.97 0.66
CA VAL A 24 -19.51 3.78 -0.80
C VAL A 24 -20.75 2.97 -1.17
N HIS A 25 -21.71 3.57 -1.88
CA HIS A 25 -23.00 2.93 -2.15
C HIS A 25 -23.01 2.17 -3.47
N ASP A 26 -22.20 2.62 -4.43
CA ASP A 26 -22.05 1.95 -5.72
C ASP A 26 -20.63 2.07 -6.30
N ARG A 27 -20.42 1.43 -7.45
CA ARG A 27 -19.13 1.44 -8.17
C ARG A 27 -18.71 2.84 -8.64
N LYS A 28 -19.66 3.76 -8.88
CA LYS A 28 -19.37 5.13 -9.30
C LYS A 28 -18.77 5.94 -8.16
N ASP A 29 -19.24 5.73 -6.93
CA ASP A 29 -18.66 6.34 -5.73
C ASP A 29 -17.21 5.88 -5.51
N VAL A 30 -16.94 4.58 -5.71
CA VAL A 30 -15.57 4.03 -5.66
C VAL A 30 -14.69 4.71 -6.70
N LYS A 31 -15.18 4.84 -7.95
CA LYS A 31 -14.44 5.48 -9.03
C LYS A 31 -14.14 6.95 -8.74
N LYS A 32 -15.14 7.69 -8.26
CA LYS A 32 -15.02 9.11 -7.87
C LYS A 32 -13.99 9.33 -6.77
N PHE A 33 -13.80 8.35 -5.88
CA PHE A 33 -12.78 8.40 -4.85
C PHE A 33 -11.38 8.05 -5.38
N LEU A 34 -11.27 6.99 -6.20
CA LEU A 34 -9.98 6.50 -6.68
C LEU A 34 -9.34 7.41 -7.74
N GLU A 35 -10.13 8.00 -8.64
CA GLU A 35 -9.61 8.84 -9.73
C GLU A 35 -8.78 10.04 -9.20
N PRO A 36 -9.30 10.88 -8.29
CA PRO A 36 -8.53 11.98 -7.72
C PRO A 36 -7.33 11.51 -6.90
N PHE A 37 -7.47 10.38 -6.19
CA PHE A 37 -6.40 9.83 -5.37
C PHE A 37 -5.18 9.45 -6.20
N PHE A 38 -5.37 8.76 -7.32
CA PHE A 38 -4.27 8.36 -8.20
C PHE A 38 -3.74 9.54 -9.02
N ALA A 39 -4.61 10.46 -9.44
CA ALA A 39 -4.21 11.69 -10.11
C ALA A 39 -3.34 12.60 -9.23
N SER A 40 -3.51 12.54 -7.90
CA SER A 40 -2.72 13.35 -6.95
C SER A 40 -1.34 12.74 -6.63
N LYS A 41 -0.97 11.59 -7.20
CA LYS A 41 0.32 10.94 -6.91
C LYS A 41 1.36 11.35 -7.94
N SER A 42 2.57 11.66 -7.46
CA SER A 42 3.69 11.97 -8.33
C SER A 42 4.23 10.70 -9.00
N PRO A 43 4.95 10.79 -10.12
CA PRO A 43 5.61 9.64 -10.74
C PRO A 43 6.53 8.87 -9.78
N GLU A 44 7.21 9.59 -8.88
CA GLU A 44 8.13 9.03 -7.88
C GLU A 44 7.40 8.13 -6.88
N PHE A 45 6.12 8.39 -6.60
CA PHE A 45 5.30 7.53 -5.75
C PHE A 45 5.25 6.09 -6.32
N TYR A 46 5.03 5.96 -7.63
CA TYR A 46 4.98 4.67 -8.30
C TYR A 46 6.38 4.07 -8.47
N ALA A 47 7.39 4.87 -8.81
CA ALA A 47 8.77 4.42 -8.96
C ALA A 47 9.35 3.87 -7.65
N ASN A 48 9.16 4.57 -6.53
CA ASN A 48 9.53 4.12 -5.19
C ASN A 48 8.82 2.83 -4.81
N GLY A 49 7.61 2.64 -5.34
CA GLY A 49 6.85 1.45 -5.13
C GLY A 49 7.43 0.22 -5.84
N ILE A 50 7.83 0.38 -7.10
CA ILE A 50 8.48 -0.66 -7.89
C ILE A 50 9.86 -0.99 -7.31
N ALA A 51 10.62 0.02 -6.88
CA ALA A 51 11.96 -0.17 -6.30
C ALA A 51 11.95 -1.05 -5.04
N GLN A 52 10.84 -1.07 -4.29
CA GLN A 52 10.67 -1.92 -3.10
C GLN A 52 10.48 -3.41 -3.42
N LEU A 53 10.20 -3.78 -4.68
CA LEU A 53 10.03 -5.18 -5.06
C LEU A 53 11.27 -6.00 -4.72
N SER A 54 12.47 -5.49 -5.01
CA SER A 54 13.73 -6.19 -4.72
C SER A 54 13.89 -6.50 -3.24
N LEU A 55 13.52 -5.56 -2.36
CA LEU A 55 13.55 -5.75 -0.91
C LEU A 55 12.56 -6.85 -0.47
N ARG A 56 11.34 -6.82 -1.01
CA ARG A 56 10.30 -7.82 -0.72
C ARG A 56 10.72 -9.22 -1.20
N TRP A 57 11.33 -9.33 -2.37
CA TRP A 57 11.87 -10.60 -2.87
C TRP A 57 12.94 -11.15 -1.92
N GLN A 58 13.83 -10.30 -1.43
CA GLN A 58 14.84 -10.71 -0.46
C GLN A 58 14.22 -11.21 0.86
N GLU A 59 13.15 -10.57 1.35
CA GLU A 59 12.43 -11.02 2.55
C GLU A 59 11.74 -12.38 2.35
N VAL A 60 11.16 -12.65 1.17
CA VAL A 60 10.57 -13.96 0.84
C VAL A 60 11.64 -15.05 0.81
N MET A 61 12.80 -14.76 0.21
CA MET A 61 13.93 -15.69 0.18
C MET A 61 14.44 -16.01 1.60
N ASN A 62 14.56 -14.99 2.45
CA ASN A 62 14.99 -15.14 3.83
C ASN A 62 13.97 -15.87 4.71
N SER A 63 12.69 -15.81 4.36
CA SER A 63 11.60 -16.44 5.11
C SER A 63 11.23 -17.84 4.58
N ILE A 64 12.02 -18.39 3.65
CA ILE A 64 11.79 -19.71 3.03
C ILE A 64 10.38 -19.79 2.43
N GLY A 65 9.98 -18.73 1.72
CA GLY A 65 8.68 -18.69 1.05
C GLY A 65 7.47 -18.47 1.96
N LYS A 66 7.67 -18.15 3.25
CA LYS A 66 6.55 -17.73 4.11
C LYS A 66 5.97 -16.41 3.64
N LEU A 67 4.69 -16.20 3.94
CA LEU A 67 4.02 -14.94 3.68
C LEU A 67 4.72 -13.82 4.47
N ILE A 68 5.30 -12.87 3.75
CA ILE A 68 5.84 -11.65 4.33
C ILE A 68 4.67 -10.74 4.73
N SER A 69 4.63 -10.34 6.00
CA SER A 69 3.60 -9.42 6.51
C SER A 69 3.92 -8.01 6.01
N GLN A 70 2.95 -7.37 5.35
CA GLN A 70 3.06 -5.99 4.85
C GLN A 70 2.75 -4.94 5.92
#